data_AF-A0A4V3ITK4-F1
#
_entry.id   AF-A0A4V3ITK4-F1
#
_cell.length_a   1.000
_cell.length_b   1.000
_cell.length_c   1.000
_cell.angle_alpha   90.00
_cell.angle_beta   90.00
_cell.angle_gamma   90.00
#
_symmetry.space_group_name_H-M   'P 1'
#
loop_
_entity.id
_entity.type
_entity.pdbx_description
1 polymer ?
#
loop_
_entity_poly.entity_id
_entity_poly.type
_entity_poly.pdbx_seq_one_letter_code
_entity_poly.pdbx_strand_id
1 'polypeptide(L)'
;MPEAACSVLATAQNLGDAPFDSQSSVPYADALVAYAERHCKRVHLPGHGGDTAGVTAVTEFFGGRLAELNFMPMIRGIDLGPEPTALGRSLASAAKAWGSRCTWFLTNGATQDNQVASIARRSLGTGLLVQRSVHSSVIDAMMMTGANARFVRPCIDDNLGIAHGGPPPTYDRKSCGCRRRSGRRWPCMWCRRVISDSSPI
;
A
#
# COMPACT_ATOMS: atom_id res chain seq x y z
N MET A 1 -27.67 -2.45 -42.77
CA MET A 1 -27.00 -3.60 -42.12
C MET A 1 -26.56 -3.21 -40.70
N PRO A 2 -27.42 -3.28 -39.66
CA PRO A 2 -27.03 -3.03 -38.29
C PRO A 2 -27.16 -4.32 -37.45
N GLU A 3 -26.12 -5.17 -37.45
CA GLU A 3 -26.08 -6.37 -36.58
C GLU A 3 -24.79 -6.47 -35.75
N ALA A 4 -23.81 -5.58 -35.95
CA ALA A 4 -22.51 -5.67 -35.26
C ALA A 4 -22.48 -5.03 -33.85
N ALA A 5 -23.53 -4.32 -33.43
CA ALA A 5 -23.58 -3.65 -32.12
C ALA A 5 -23.98 -4.60 -30.96
N CYS A 6 -24.49 -5.79 -31.26
CA CYS A 6 -25.06 -6.70 -30.25
C CYS A 6 -24.04 -7.69 -29.67
N SER A 7 -22.87 -7.89 -30.28
CA SER A 7 -21.89 -8.87 -29.79
C SER A 7 -20.93 -8.32 -28.72
N VAL A 8 -20.70 -7.00 -28.67
CA VAL A 8 -19.80 -6.37 -27.68
C VAL A 8 -20.42 -6.32 -26.28
N LEU A 9 -21.75 -6.26 -26.20
CA LEU A 9 -22.46 -6.37 -24.92
C LEU A 9 -22.39 -7.78 -24.32
N ALA A 10 -22.25 -8.83 -25.14
CA ALA A 10 -22.19 -10.21 -24.67
C ALA A 10 -20.86 -10.56 -23.96
N THR A 11 -19.75 -9.91 -24.33
CA THR A 11 -18.47 -10.11 -23.63
C THR A 11 -18.45 -9.40 -22.27
N ALA A 12 -19.10 -8.23 -22.16
CA ALA A 12 -19.23 -7.51 -20.89
C ALA A 12 -20.12 -8.25 -19.88
N GLN A 13 -21.07 -9.06 -20.35
CA GLN A 13 -21.98 -9.86 -19.51
C GLN A 13 -21.31 -11.09 -18.87
N ASN A 14 -20.19 -11.59 -19.41
CA ASN A 14 -19.48 -12.75 -18.85
C ASN A 14 -18.50 -12.42 -17.70
N LEU A 15 -18.33 -11.13 -17.36
CA LEU A 15 -17.53 -10.71 -16.20
C LEU A 15 -18.36 -10.65 -14.90
N GLY A 16 -19.64 -11.06 -14.95
CA GLY A 16 -20.59 -10.94 -13.85
C GLY A 16 -20.52 -12.03 -12.78
N ASP A 17 -20.04 -13.24 -13.10
CA ASP A 17 -20.35 -14.43 -12.28
C ASP A 17 -19.13 -15.24 -11.80
N ALA A 18 -17.90 -14.77 -12.00
CA ALA A 18 -16.75 -15.42 -11.38
C ALA A 18 -16.86 -15.26 -9.85
N PRO A 19 -16.89 -16.33 -9.05
CA PRO A 19 -16.90 -16.21 -7.61
C PRO A 19 -15.68 -15.39 -7.18
N PHE A 20 -15.87 -14.42 -6.28
CA PHE A 20 -14.81 -13.63 -5.63
C PHE A 20 -13.67 -14.46 -4.98
N ASP A 21 -13.79 -15.78 -5.03
CA ASP A 21 -12.94 -16.76 -4.38
C ASP A 21 -11.83 -17.31 -5.25
N SER A 22 -11.91 -17.21 -6.57
CA SER A 22 -10.80 -17.61 -7.44
C SER A 22 -9.81 -16.44 -7.53
N GLN A 23 -8.68 -16.52 -6.82
CA GLN A 23 -7.53 -15.59 -6.92
C GLN A 23 -6.85 -15.60 -8.32
N SER A 24 -7.60 -15.96 -9.35
CA SER A 24 -7.24 -16.01 -10.76
C SER A 24 -7.83 -14.83 -11.56
N SER A 25 -8.67 -13.98 -10.96
CA SER A 25 -9.23 -12.78 -11.62
C SER A 25 -8.43 -11.52 -11.29
N VAL A 26 -8.37 -10.56 -12.22
CA VAL A 26 -7.72 -9.25 -12.04
C VAL A 26 -8.68 -8.10 -12.39
N PRO A 27 -9.76 -7.88 -11.62
CA PRO A 27 -10.89 -7.06 -12.04
C PRO A 27 -10.53 -5.62 -12.45
N TYR A 28 -9.59 -4.99 -11.74
CA TYR A 28 -9.13 -3.65 -12.07
C TYR A 28 -8.37 -3.60 -13.39
N ALA A 29 -7.48 -4.56 -13.66
CA ALA A 29 -6.75 -4.65 -14.92
C ALA A 29 -7.70 -4.95 -16.09
N ASP A 30 -8.64 -5.88 -15.90
CA ASP A 30 -9.66 -6.22 -16.90
C ASP A 30 -10.53 -4.99 -17.25
N ALA A 31 -10.90 -4.19 -16.25
CA ALA A 31 -11.67 -2.96 -16.46
C ALA A 31 -10.89 -1.89 -17.25
N LEU A 32 -9.58 -1.76 -17.01
CA LEU A 32 -8.70 -0.85 -17.77
C LEU A 32 -8.59 -1.27 -19.24
N VAL A 33 -8.41 -2.58 -19.48
CA VAL A 33 -8.36 -3.17 -20.83
C VAL A 33 -9.68 -2.96 -21.55
N ALA A 34 -10.80 -3.32 -20.92
CA ALA A 34 -12.14 -3.18 -21.49
C ALA A 34 -12.49 -1.70 -21.77
N TYR A 35 -12.01 -0.76 -20.96
CA TYR A 35 -12.19 0.66 -21.22
C TYR A 35 -11.36 1.14 -22.42
N ALA A 36 -10.10 0.68 -22.56
CA ALA A 36 -9.25 1.00 -23.70
C ALA A 36 -9.88 0.53 -25.03
N GLU A 37 -10.48 -0.67 -25.04
CA GLU A 37 -11.09 -1.32 -26.21
C GLU A 37 -12.40 -0.65 -26.68
N ARG A 38 -12.95 0.31 -25.93
CA ARG A 38 -14.11 1.08 -26.39
C ARG A 38 -13.76 2.04 -27.54
N HIS A 39 -12.47 2.32 -27.76
CA HIS A 39 -11.96 3.24 -28.78
C HIS A 39 -12.67 4.61 -28.83
N CYS A 40 -13.21 5.06 -27.69
CA CYS A 40 -13.88 6.34 -27.58
C CYS A 40 -12.85 7.48 -27.50
N LYS A 41 -13.14 8.60 -28.16
CA LYS A 41 -12.33 9.81 -28.00
C LYS A 41 -12.48 10.34 -26.58
N ARG A 42 -11.35 10.46 -25.87
CA ARG A 42 -11.29 10.92 -24.48
C ARG A 42 -11.09 12.42 -24.48
N VAL A 43 -12.10 13.15 -24.03
CA VAL A 43 -12.07 14.61 -23.84
C VAL A 43 -11.80 14.99 -22.38
N HIS A 44 -11.07 14.14 -21.68
CA HIS A 44 -10.65 14.29 -20.28
C HIS A 44 -9.13 14.03 -20.18
N LEU A 45 -8.56 14.15 -18.97
CA LEU A 45 -7.13 13.88 -18.77
C LEU A 45 -6.80 12.37 -18.91
N PRO A 46 -5.56 12.00 -19.23
CA PRO A 46 -4.43 12.85 -19.62
C PRO A 46 -4.63 13.50 -21.00
N GLY A 47 -3.97 14.65 -21.25
CA GLY A 47 -4.19 15.48 -22.44
C GLY A 47 -3.89 14.82 -23.80
N HIS A 48 -3.20 13.68 -23.81
CA HIS A 48 -3.01 12.88 -25.02
C HIS A 48 -4.26 12.09 -25.44
N GLY A 49 -5.28 12.03 -24.58
CA GLY A 49 -6.59 11.45 -24.93
C GLY A 49 -6.58 9.93 -25.18
N GLY A 50 -5.52 9.24 -24.76
CA GLY A 50 -5.27 7.84 -25.11
C GLY A 50 -4.78 7.64 -26.55
N ASP A 51 -4.43 8.72 -27.25
CA ASP A 51 -4.01 8.72 -28.65
C ASP A 51 -2.49 8.71 -28.76
N THR A 52 -1.96 7.85 -29.63
CA THR A 52 -0.51 7.76 -29.88
C THR A 52 0.06 9.05 -30.45
N ALA A 53 -0.73 9.79 -31.24
CA ALA A 53 -0.32 11.07 -31.81
C ALA A 53 -0.05 12.15 -30.74
N GLY A 54 -0.66 12.02 -29.55
CA GLY A 54 -0.43 12.95 -28.44
C GLY A 54 0.87 12.70 -27.67
N VAL A 55 1.49 11.53 -27.86
CA VAL A 55 2.69 11.07 -27.13
C VAL A 55 3.58 10.19 -28.02
N THR A 56 3.86 10.65 -29.25
CA THR A 56 4.53 9.86 -30.29
C THR A 56 5.87 9.28 -29.83
N ALA A 57 6.78 10.10 -29.29
CA ALA A 57 8.10 9.63 -28.86
C ALA A 57 8.03 8.51 -27.79
N VAL A 58 7.04 8.60 -26.89
CA VAL A 58 6.84 7.59 -25.83
C VAL A 58 6.25 6.31 -26.42
N THR A 59 5.29 6.43 -27.33
CA THR A 59 4.60 5.28 -27.93
C THR A 59 5.42 4.58 -29.00
N GLU A 60 6.34 5.27 -29.69
CA GLU A 60 7.34 4.64 -30.55
C GLU A 60 8.33 3.79 -29.75
N PHE A 61 8.70 4.23 -28.55
CA PHE A 61 9.64 3.51 -27.70
C PHE A 61 8.99 2.37 -26.91
N PHE A 62 7.86 2.61 -26.25
CA PHE A 62 7.20 1.64 -25.36
C PHE A 62 6.02 0.90 -25.99
N GLY A 63 5.55 1.33 -27.16
CA GLY A 63 4.37 0.80 -27.83
C GLY A 63 3.10 1.63 -27.59
N GLY A 64 2.22 1.67 -28.59
CA GLY A 64 0.97 2.46 -28.58
C GLY A 64 -0.01 2.09 -27.46
N ARG A 65 -0.03 0.82 -27.04
CA ARG A 65 -0.90 0.33 -25.97
C ARG A 65 -0.69 1.06 -24.64
N LEU A 66 0.51 1.61 -24.41
CA LEU A 66 0.78 2.40 -23.22
C LEU A 66 -0.09 3.67 -23.15
N ALA A 67 -0.26 4.38 -24.26
CA ALA A 67 -1.12 5.56 -24.31
C ALA A 67 -2.58 5.18 -24.07
N GLU A 68 -3.04 4.09 -24.69
CA GLU A 68 -4.40 3.59 -24.53
C GLU A 68 -4.71 3.20 -23.08
N LEU A 69 -3.76 2.62 -22.35
CA LEU A 69 -3.93 2.20 -20.96
C LEU A 69 -3.60 3.30 -19.93
N ASN A 70 -3.27 4.52 -20.38
CA ASN A 70 -2.95 5.61 -19.47
C ASN A 70 -4.22 6.41 -19.11
N PHE A 71 -4.68 6.22 -17.87
CA PHE A 71 -5.92 6.78 -17.35
C PHE A 71 -5.69 7.62 -16.10
N MET A 72 -6.62 8.54 -15.87
CA MET A 72 -6.81 9.19 -14.58
C MET A 72 -7.77 8.37 -13.71
N PRO A 73 -7.75 8.54 -12.37
CA PRO A 73 -8.80 8.02 -11.50
C PRO A 73 -10.17 8.64 -11.81
N MET A 74 -11.22 8.07 -11.20
CA MET A 74 -12.63 8.47 -11.31
C MET A 74 -13.28 8.18 -12.66
N ILE A 75 -12.98 7.03 -13.24
CA ILE A 75 -13.55 6.55 -14.50
C ILE A 75 -14.70 5.59 -14.22
N ARG A 76 -15.86 5.88 -14.82
CA ARG A 76 -17.07 5.07 -14.63
C ARG A 76 -16.85 3.62 -15.10
N GLY A 77 -17.09 2.67 -14.20
CA GLY A 77 -16.90 1.24 -14.44
C GLY A 77 -15.50 0.72 -14.11
N ILE A 78 -14.57 1.58 -13.67
CA ILE A 78 -13.25 1.20 -13.17
C ILE A 78 -13.20 1.42 -11.66
N ASP A 79 -13.26 2.68 -11.24
CA ASP A 79 -13.14 3.14 -9.85
C ASP A 79 -14.24 4.16 -9.46
N LEU A 80 -15.17 4.46 -10.38
CA LEU A 80 -16.36 5.27 -10.13
C LEU A 80 -17.62 4.52 -10.56
N GLY A 81 -18.70 4.58 -9.76
CA GLY A 81 -20.00 4.02 -10.12
C GLY A 81 -20.62 3.18 -9.00
N PRO A 82 -21.57 2.28 -9.32
CA PRO A 82 -22.15 1.36 -8.36
C PRO A 82 -21.07 0.46 -7.73
N GLU A 83 -21.16 0.27 -6.43
CA GLU A 83 -20.24 -0.59 -5.68
C GLU A 83 -20.70 -2.06 -5.69
N PRO A 84 -19.76 -3.04 -5.66
CA PRO A 84 -18.31 -2.82 -5.66
C PRO A 84 -17.77 -2.47 -7.06
N THR A 85 -17.00 -1.38 -7.13
CA THR A 85 -16.24 -1.01 -8.34
C THR A 85 -15.18 -2.06 -8.68
N ALA A 86 -14.63 -2.05 -9.90
CA ALA A 86 -13.55 -2.98 -10.27
C ALA A 86 -12.31 -2.82 -9.38
N LEU A 87 -11.99 -1.59 -8.99
CA LEU A 87 -10.99 -1.29 -7.96
C LEU A 87 -11.38 -1.90 -6.61
N GLY A 88 -12.62 -1.68 -6.14
CA GLY A 88 -13.13 -2.24 -4.88
C GLY A 88 -13.04 -3.76 -4.82
N ARG A 89 -13.42 -4.46 -5.91
CA ARG A 89 -13.28 -5.92 -6.02
C ARG A 89 -11.83 -6.39 -5.94
N SER A 90 -10.92 -5.65 -6.56
CA SER A 90 -9.48 -5.96 -6.53
C SER A 90 -8.87 -5.75 -5.15
N LEU A 91 -9.25 -4.67 -4.46
CA LEU A 91 -8.82 -4.40 -3.08
C LEU A 91 -9.34 -5.45 -2.09
N ALA A 92 -10.60 -5.89 -2.25
CA ALA A 92 -11.18 -6.96 -1.44
C ALA A 92 -10.47 -8.31 -1.67
N SER A 93 -10.18 -8.64 -2.94
CA SER A 93 -9.43 -9.85 -3.29
C SER A 93 -8.02 -9.83 -2.70
N ALA A 94 -7.34 -8.68 -2.77
CA ALA A 94 -6.03 -8.50 -2.15
C ALA A 94 -6.10 -8.60 -0.61
N ALA A 95 -7.09 -7.99 0.03
CA ALA A 95 -7.28 -8.12 1.49
C ALA A 95 -7.46 -9.58 1.92
N LYS A 96 -8.24 -10.36 1.16
CA LYS A 96 -8.39 -11.80 1.38
C LYS A 96 -7.06 -12.54 1.23
N ALA A 97 -6.31 -12.28 0.15
CA ALA A 97 -5.02 -12.94 -0.10
C ALA A 97 -3.97 -12.66 1.00
N TRP A 98 -3.95 -11.43 1.53
CA TRP A 98 -3.02 -11.01 2.58
C TRP A 98 -3.52 -11.28 4.00
N GLY A 99 -4.75 -11.80 4.16
CA GLY A 99 -5.37 -11.99 5.48
C GLY A 99 -5.56 -10.68 6.26
N SER A 100 -5.71 -9.55 5.56
CA SER A 100 -5.86 -8.22 6.16
C SER A 100 -7.34 -7.81 6.23
N ARG A 101 -7.67 -6.89 7.14
CA ARG A 101 -9.01 -6.27 7.19
C ARG A 101 -9.26 -5.38 5.97
N CYS A 102 -8.21 -4.75 5.45
CA CYS A 102 -8.27 -3.79 4.37
C CYS A 102 -6.90 -3.70 3.69
N THR A 103 -6.91 -3.41 2.40
CA THR A 103 -5.72 -3.21 1.58
C THR A 103 -5.89 -1.91 0.79
N TRP A 104 -4.78 -1.24 0.53
CA TRP A 104 -4.69 -0.09 -0.36
C TRP A 104 -3.61 -0.35 -1.41
N PHE A 105 -3.86 0.07 -2.64
CA PHE A 105 -2.84 0.07 -3.68
C PHE A 105 -2.14 1.43 -3.69
N LEU A 106 -0.81 1.38 -3.60
CA LEU A 106 0.06 2.55 -3.53
C LEU A 106 1.06 2.47 -4.68
N THR A 107 1.23 3.58 -5.40
CA THR A 107 1.98 3.60 -6.67
C THR A 107 3.37 4.21 -6.54
N ASN A 108 3.73 4.72 -5.35
CA ASN A 108 5.02 5.37 -5.11
C ASN A 108 5.96 4.55 -4.21
N GLY A 109 5.76 3.22 -4.20
CA GLY A 109 6.57 2.25 -3.48
C GLY A 109 6.49 2.34 -1.94
N ALA A 110 7.18 1.41 -1.28
CA ALA A 110 7.11 1.22 0.18
C ALA A 110 7.53 2.46 1.01
N THR A 111 8.28 3.39 0.42
CA THR A 111 8.59 4.69 1.06
C THR A 111 7.31 5.48 1.34
N GLN A 112 6.42 5.60 0.36
CA GLN A 112 5.14 6.27 0.54
C GLN A 112 4.26 5.48 1.51
N ASP A 113 4.27 4.15 1.44
CA ASP A 113 3.49 3.30 2.35
C ASP A 113 3.88 3.55 3.82
N ASN A 114 5.19 3.59 4.11
CA ASN A 114 5.72 3.91 5.43
C ASN A 114 5.31 5.31 5.91
N GLN A 115 5.30 6.29 5.01
CA GLN A 115 4.88 7.66 5.31
C GLN A 115 3.38 7.74 5.60
N VAL A 116 2.54 7.18 4.71
CA VAL A 116 1.08 7.14 4.86
C VAL A 116 0.70 6.40 6.15
N ALA A 117 1.31 5.25 6.43
CA ALA A 117 1.06 4.49 7.65
C ALA A 117 1.41 5.31 8.91
N SER A 118 2.55 6.00 8.90
CA SER A 118 3.00 6.84 10.03
C SER A 118 2.08 8.05 10.24
N ILE A 119 1.66 8.71 9.14
CA ILE A 119 0.72 9.84 9.18
C ILE A 119 -0.65 9.38 9.67
N ALA A 120 -1.20 8.29 9.12
CA ALA A 120 -2.49 7.75 9.53
C ALA A 120 -2.49 7.37 11.02
N ARG A 121 -1.39 6.74 11.51
CA ARG A 121 -1.22 6.37 12.92
C ARG A 121 -1.17 7.57 13.87
N ARG A 122 -0.82 8.77 13.40
CA ARG A 122 -0.74 9.99 14.24
C ARG A 122 -2.07 10.35 14.90
N SER A 123 -3.19 9.97 14.27
CA SER A 123 -4.55 10.10 14.82
C SER A 123 -4.73 9.34 16.15
N LEU A 124 -3.95 8.27 16.34
CA LEU A 124 -3.96 7.42 17.52
C LEU A 124 -2.90 7.83 18.56
N GLY A 125 -2.27 9.01 18.41
CA GLY A 125 -1.28 9.56 19.36
C GLY A 125 0.08 9.92 18.75
N THR A 126 0.96 10.51 19.56
CA THR A 126 2.29 10.99 19.14
C THR A 126 3.41 9.98 19.30
N GLY A 127 3.24 8.95 20.14
CA GLY A 127 4.28 7.96 20.41
C GLY A 127 4.40 6.93 19.30
N LEU A 128 5.63 6.65 18.85
CA LEU A 128 5.92 5.61 17.87
C LEU A 128 7.03 4.69 18.37
N LEU A 129 6.78 3.38 18.43
CA LEU A 129 7.80 2.38 18.72
C LEU A 129 8.32 1.83 17.39
N VAL A 130 9.61 1.97 17.12
CA VAL A 130 10.23 1.57 15.85
C VAL A 130 11.52 0.80 16.08
N GLN A 131 11.87 -0.08 15.15
CA GLN A 131 13.19 -0.72 15.14
C GLN A 131 14.28 0.32 14.87
N ARG A 132 15.47 0.18 15.48
CA ARG A 132 16.59 1.11 15.27
C ARG A 132 17.18 1.04 13.86
N SER A 133 17.03 -0.09 13.19
CA SER A 133 17.40 -0.31 11.79
C SER A 133 16.21 -0.14 10.84
N VAL A 134 15.22 0.68 11.21
CA VAL A 134 14.11 1.02 10.31
C VAL A 134 14.61 1.76 9.08
N HIS A 135 13.90 1.60 7.95
CA HIS A 135 14.20 2.33 6.72
C HIS A 135 14.08 3.85 6.92
N SER A 136 14.90 4.63 6.21
CA SER A 136 14.95 6.10 6.32
C SER A 136 13.59 6.76 6.10
N SER A 137 12.74 6.20 5.25
CA SER A 137 11.38 6.72 4.99
C SER A 137 10.50 6.81 6.24
N VAL A 138 10.70 5.93 7.23
CA VAL A 138 9.99 6.02 8.51
C VAL A 138 10.55 7.16 9.35
N ILE A 139 11.86 7.41 9.27
CA ILE A 139 12.48 8.59 9.89
C ILE A 139 11.92 9.87 9.31
N ASP A 140 11.84 9.97 7.98
CA ASP A 140 11.26 11.13 7.29
C ASP A 140 9.81 11.36 7.72
N ALA A 141 9.01 10.28 7.79
CA ALA A 141 7.63 10.35 8.24
C ALA A 141 7.51 10.81 9.71
N MET A 142 8.43 10.39 10.58
CA MET A 142 8.50 10.87 11.96
C MET A 142 8.79 12.38 12.04
N MET A 143 9.67 12.89 11.18
CA MET A 143 9.94 14.32 11.07
C MET A 143 8.69 15.08 10.59
N MET A 144 8.00 14.57 9.56
CA MET A 144 6.79 15.19 9.01
C MET A 144 5.63 15.24 10.03
N THR A 145 5.51 14.19 10.86
CA THR A 145 4.38 14.04 11.80
C THR A 145 4.65 14.57 13.20
N GLY A 146 5.89 14.96 13.50
CA GLY A 146 6.34 15.30 14.84
C GLY A 146 6.23 14.13 15.83
N ALA A 147 6.34 12.89 15.35
CA ALA A 147 6.21 11.71 16.19
C ALA A 147 7.37 11.57 17.18
N ASN A 148 7.05 11.20 18.43
CA ASN A 148 8.03 10.91 19.46
C ASN A 148 8.44 9.43 19.38
N ALA A 149 9.56 9.20 18.69
CA ALA A 149 10.09 7.87 18.45
C ALA A 149 10.79 7.27 19.66
N ARG A 150 10.47 6.01 19.96
CA ARG A 150 11.25 5.14 20.85
C ARG A 150 11.83 4.01 20.01
N PHE A 151 13.15 3.86 20.06
CA PHE A 151 13.86 2.90 19.21
C PHE A 151 14.14 1.59 19.94
N VAL A 152 13.81 0.47 19.30
CA VAL A 152 14.18 -0.90 19.73
C VAL A 152 15.48 -1.28 19.06
N ARG A 153 16.51 -1.60 19.84
CA ARG A 153 17.81 -2.02 19.31
C ARG A 153 17.71 -3.45 18.75
N PRO A 154 18.20 -3.72 17.52
CA PRO A 154 18.28 -5.07 16.99
C PRO A 154 19.35 -5.89 17.73
N CYS A 155 19.25 -7.21 17.63
CA CYS A 155 20.36 -8.10 17.93
C CYS A 155 21.35 -8.04 16.76
N ILE A 156 22.60 -7.73 17.03
CA ILE A 156 23.66 -7.73 16.01
C ILE A 156 24.44 -9.03 16.18
N ASP A 157 24.65 -9.76 15.08
CA ASP A 157 25.58 -10.89 15.06
C ASP A 157 27.01 -10.38 15.24
N ASP A 158 27.71 -10.85 16.27
CA ASP A 158 29.06 -10.36 16.61
C ASP A 158 30.13 -10.83 15.60
N ASN A 159 29.87 -11.90 14.83
CA ASN A 159 30.81 -12.42 13.84
C ASN A 159 30.54 -11.83 12.44
N LEU A 160 29.28 -11.70 12.05
CA LEU A 160 28.86 -11.27 10.72
C LEU A 160 28.47 -9.79 10.63
N GLY A 161 28.22 -9.13 11.77
CA GLY A 161 27.74 -7.74 11.82
C GLY A 161 26.31 -7.54 11.33
N ILE A 162 25.57 -8.63 11.11
CA ILE A 162 24.20 -8.59 10.57
C ILE A 162 23.23 -8.18 11.67
N ALA A 163 22.35 -7.23 11.35
CA ALA A 163 21.23 -6.88 12.21
C ALA A 163 20.11 -7.89 12.06
N HIS A 164 19.94 -8.75 13.07
CA HIS A 164 18.76 -9.58 13.20
C HIS A 164 17.59 -8.75 13.74
N GLY A 165 16.36 -9.22 13.50
CA GLY A 165 15.21 -8.73 14.23
C GLY A 165 15.48 -8.77 15.73
N GLY A 166 14.90 -7.84 16.49
CA GLY A 166 14.92 -7.97 17.94
C GLY A 166 14.22 -9.27 18.35
N PRO A 167 14.52 -9.84 19.54
CA PRO A 167 13.65 -10.87 20.09
C PRO A 167 12.20 -10.35 20.04
N PRO A 168 11.19 -11.23 19.87
CA PRO A 168 9.81 -10.82 20.08
C PRO A 168 9.78 -10.03 21.39
N PRO A 169 9.01 -8.94 21.52
CA PRO A 169 8.98 -8.17 22.75
C PRO A 169 8.43 -9.05 23.88
N THR A 170 9.27 -9.93 24.44
CA THR A 170 9.11 -10.48 25.76
C THR A 170 9.26 -9.24 26.61
N TYR A 171 8.12 -8.76 27.05
CA TYR A 171 7.94 -7.58 27.87
C TYR A 171 8.47 -7.86 29.29
N ASP A 172 9.67 -8.43 29.37
CA ASP A 172 10.43 -8.67 30.56
C ASP A 172 11.53 -7.60 30.61
N ARG A 173 11.58 -6.90 31.74
CA ARG A 173 12.64 -5.97 32.17
C ARG A 173 14.06 -6.43 31.83
N LYS A 174 14.31 -7.74 31.71
CA LYS A 174 15.63 -8.34 31.52
C LYS A 174 16.11 -8.39 30.06
N SER A 175 15.22 -8.42 29.07
CA SER A 175 15.58 -8.59 27.64
C SER A 175 16.02 -7.30 26.96
N CYS A 176 15.61 -6.14 27.50
CA CYS A 176 16.15 -4.85 27.13
C CYS A 176 17.62 -4.85 27.56
N GLY A 177 18.55 -5.00 26.61
CA GLY A 177 20.00 -5.03 26.80
C GLY A 177 20.60 -3.72 27.36
N CYS A 178 20.02 -3.15 28.40
CA CYS A 178 20.61 -2.20 29.33
C CYS A 178 21.78 -2.89 30.06
N ARG A 179 22.88 -3.13 29.35
CA ARG A 179 24.16 -3.38 30.02
C ARG A 179 24.47 -2.16 30.87
N ARG A 180 24.69 -2.40 32.16
CA ARG A 180 25.17 -1.42 33.14
C ARG A 180 26.50 -0.84 32.66
N ARG A 181 26.49 0.27 31.92
CA ARG A 181 27.66 1.16 31.90
C ARG A 181 27.52 2.11 33.09
N SER A 182 28.52 2.09 33.96
CA SER A 182 28.85 3.12 34.99
C SER A 182 28.04 3.24 36.28
N GLY A 183 27.49 2.16 36.83
CA GLY A 183 27.12 2.11 38.27
C GLY A 183 26.02 3.09 38.74
N ARG A 184 25.46 3.93 37.87
CA ARG A 184 24.35 4.83 38.16
C ARG A 184 23.05 4.20 37.72
N ARG A 185 22.10 4.16 38.65
CA ARG A 185 20.76 3.62 38.49
C ARG A 185 19.94 4.60 37.64
N TRP A 186 20.06 4.57 36.32
CA TRP A 186 19.09 5.23 35.45
C TRP A 186 17.90 4.28 35.29
N PRO A 187 16.73 4.57 35.88
CA PRO A 187 15.56 3.76 35.60
C PRO A 187 15.24 3.91 34.10
N CYS A 188 15.30 2.80 33.37
CA CYS A 188 14.67 2.72 32.06
C CYS A 188 13.19 3.11 32.24
N MET A 189 12.85 4.35 31.86
CA MET A 189 11.50 4.90 31.98
C MET A 189 10.45 4.04 31.26
N TRP A 190 10.88 3.22 30.29
CA TRP A 190 10.04 2.29 29.54
C TRP A 190 9.43 1.21 30.44
N CYS A 191 10.22 0.59 31.34
CA CYS A 191 9.69 -0.44 32.24
C CYS A 191 8.74 0.09 33.32
N ARG A 192 8.75 1.38 33.64
CA ARG A 192 7.78 1.93 34.61
C ARG A 192 6.48 2.36 33.95
N ARG A 193 6.53 2.92 32.75
CA ARG A 193 5.37 3.61 32.16
C ARG A 193 4.50 2.72 31.27
N VAL A 194 5.09 1.79 30.53
CA VAL A 194 4.31 0.91 29.64
C VAL A 194 3.75 -0.30 30.42
N ILE A 195 4.33 -0.66 31.59
CA ILE A 195 3.74 -1.65 32.53
C ILE A 195 2.58 -1.05 33.35
N SER A 196 2.58 0.26 33.64
CA SER A 196 1.50 0.89 34.42
C SER A 196 0.24 1.20 33.61
N ASP A 197 0.37 1.40 32.30
CA ASP A 197 -0.73 1.79 31.41
C ASP A 197 -1.35 0.60 30.65
N SER A 198 -0.89 -0.63 30.91
CA SER A 198 -1.54 -1.85 30.43
C SER A 198 -2.64 -2.28 31.39
N SER A 199 -3.78 -1.58 31.34
CA SER A 199 -5.04 -2.21 31.74
C SER A 199 -5.31 -3.41 30.83
N PRO A 200 -5.77 -4.55 31.37
CA PRO A 200 -6.13 -5.70 30.55
C PRO A 200 -7.25 -5.31 29.58
N ILE A 201 -7.07 -5.63 28.29
CA ILE A 201 -8.16 -5.80 27.34
C ILE A 201 -8.80 -7.16 27.63
#